data_AF-A0A9J6ELN4-F1
#
_entry.id   AF-A0A9J6ELN4-F1
#
_cell.length_a   1.000
_cell.length_b   1.000
_cell.length_c   1.000
_cell.angle_alpha   90.00
_cell.angle_beta   90.00
_cell.angle_gamma   90.00
#
_symmetry.space_group_name_H-M   'P 1'
#
loop_
_entity.id
_entity.type
_entity.pdbx_description
1 polymer ?
#
loop_
_entity_poly.entity_id
_entity_poly.type
_entity_poly.pdbx_seq_one_letter_code
_entity_poly.pdbx_strand_id
1 'polypeptide(L)'
;MAPSKDVLKICHTVEKGLRALQVQCKDLKSLHANSDRLMVEVLTEVFEQALFSELEPHLLDCDPLDNHIYVLAKKIANLYITIRLHHISKEINRKNSRSGVRTQLTRTIIFKNL
;
A
#
# COMPACT_ATOMS: atom_id res chain seq x y z
N MET A 1 7.38 8.99 19.22
CA MET A 1 6.02 9.42 18.83
C MET A 1 5.30 8.22 18.23
N ALA A 2 4.10 7.90 18.72
CA ALA A 2 3.24 6.87 18.13
C ALA A 2 2.28 7.52 17.13
N PRO A 3 1.94 6.86 16.01
CA PRO A 3 0.93 7.35 15.08
C PRO A 3 -0.46 7.38 15.73
N SER A 4 -1.37 8.20 15.19
CA SER A 4 -2.74 8.28 15.69
C SER A 4 -3.47 6.95 15.51
N LYS A 5 -4.46 6.69 16.39
CA LYS A 5 -5.26 5.45 16.37
C LYS A 5 -5.99 5.28 15.04
N ASP A 6 -6.48 6.37 14.44
CA ASP A 6 -7.23 6.30 13.18
C ASP A 6 -6.32 6.01 11.97
N VAL A 7 -5.09 6.54 11.95
CA VAL A 7 -4.08 6.15 10.96
C VAL A 7 -3.79 4.65 11.06
N LEU A 8 -3.63 4.13 12.28
CA LEU A 8 -3.41 2.70 12.49
C LEU A 8 -4.59 1.85 12.03
N LYS A 9 -5.83 2.28 12.27
CA LYS A 9 -7.03 1.59 11.76
C LYS A 9 -7.02 1.53 10.24
N ILE A 10 -6.79 2.65 9.55
CA ILE A 10 -6.71 2.70 8.08
C ILE A 10 -5.67 1.70 7.59
N CYS A 11 -4.45 1.75 8.13
CA CYS A 11 -3.38 0.83 7.74
C CYS A 11 -3.75 -0.64 8.01
N HIS A 12 -4.45 -0.93 9.10
CA HIS A 12 -4.89 -2.29 9.44
C HIS A 12 -5.94 -2.81 8.45
N THR A 13 -6.93 -1.99 8.11
CA THR A 13 -7.95 -2.31 7.11
C THR A 13 -7.31 -2.57 5.74
N VAL A 14 -6.37 -1.71 5.33
CA VAL A 14 -5.60 -1.92 4.11
C VAL A 14 -4.81 -3.23 4.15
N GLU A 15 -4.09 -3.50 5.24
CA GLU A 15 -3.28 -4.72 5.37
C GLU A 15 -4.15 -5.99 5.30
N LYS A 16 -5.33 -5.97 5.92
CA LYS A 16 -6.31 -7.07 5.86
C LYS A 16 -6.76 -7.32 4.42
N GLY A 17 -7.19 -6.28 3.70
CA GLY A 17 -7.61 -6.42 2.31
C GLY A 17 -6.46 -6.81 1.37
N LEU A 18 -5.25 -6.27 1.59
CA LEU A 18 -4.07 -6.61 0.82
C LEU A 18 -3.68 -8.09 1.00
N ARG A 19 -3.78 -8.63 2.23
CA ARG A 19 -3.53 -10.06 2.49
C ARG A 19 -4.56 -10.95 1.81
N ALA A 20 -5.85 -10.57 1.85
CA ALA A 20 -6.89 -11.31 1.13
C ALA A 20 -6.61 -11.32 -0.38
N LEU A 21 -6.22 -10.17 -0.93
CA LEU A 21 -5.90 -10.03 -2.34
C LEU A 21 -4.65 -10.82 -2.74
N GLN A 22 -3.63 -10.89 -1.89
CA GLN A 22 -2.45 -11.72 -2.12
C GLN A 22 -2.77 -13.21 -2.20
N VAL A 23 -3.74 -13.70 -1.43
CA VAL A 23 -4.17 -15.11 -1.49
C VAL A 23 -4.90 -15.40 -2.80
N GLN A 24 -5.66 -14.43 -3.31
CA GLN A 24 -6.42 -14.57 -4.56
C GLN A 24 -5.55 -14.40 -5.82
N CYS A 25 -4.56 -13.51 -5.77
CA CYS A 25 -3.71 -13.17 -6.92
C CYS A 25 -2.54 -14.13 -7.03
N LYS A 26 -2.36 -14.74 -8.22
CA LYS A 26 -1.24 -15.65 -8.51
C LYS A 26 0.06 -14.91 -8.82
N ASP A 27 -0.01 -13.64 -9.20
CA ASP A 27 1.12 -12.87 -9.68
C ASP A 27 1.05 -11.38 -9.28
N LEU A 28 2.20 -10.70 -9.34
CA LEU A 28 2.32 -9.29 -8.95
C LEU A 28 1.49 -8.34 -9.83
N LYS A 29 1.29 -8.67 -11.12
CA LYS A 29 0.52 -7.79 -12.01
C LYS A 29 -0.96 -7.80 -11.64
N SER A 30 -1.53 -8.98 -11.36
CA SER A 30 -2.92 -9.05 -10.88
C SER A 30 -3.08 -8.36 -9.53
N LEU A 31 -2.10 -8.49 -8.62
CA LEU A 31 -2.13 -7.78 -7.34
C LEU A 31 -2.15 -6.25 -7.53
N HIS A 32 -1.29 -5.71 -8.41
CA HIS A 32 -1.27 -4.27 -8.71
C HIS A 32 -2.55 -3.80 -9.41
N ALA A 33 -3.05 -4.56 -10.39
CA ALA A 33 -4.27 -4.20 -11.14
C ALA A 33 -5.51 -4.14 -10.23
N ASN A 34 -5.56 -4.93 -9.16
CA ASN A 34 -6.65 -4.92 -8.20
C ASN A 34 -6.44 -3.94 -7.03
N SER A 35 -5.33 -3.20 -6.99
CA SER A 35 -5.03 -2.26 -5.90
C SER A 35 -6.01 -1.08 -5.84
N ASP A 36 -6.50 -0.62 -6.99
CA ASP A 36 -7.55 0.42 -7.06
C ASP A 36 -8.88 -0.09 -6.50
N ARG A 37 -9.22 -1.37 -6.77
CA ARG A 37 -10.43 -1.99 -6.20
C ARG A 37 -10.32 -2.11 -4.67
N LEU A 38 -9.15 -2.57 -4.19
CA LEU A 38 -8.85 -2.61 -2.76
C LEU A 38 -8.97 -1.22 -2.14
N MET A 39 -8.53 -0.18 -2.83
CA MET A 39 -8.64 1.21 -2.36
C MET A 39 -10.10 1.62 -2.14
N VAL A 40 -10.98 1.28 -3.09
CA VAL A 40 -12.42 1.55 -2.96
C VAL A 40 -13.01 0.78 -1.78
N GLU A 41 -12.71 -0.51 -1.65
CA GLU A 41 -13.18 -1.36 -0.55
C GLU A 41 -12.75 -0.82 0.82
N VAL A 42 -11.47 -0.46 0.96
CA VAL A 42 -10.91 0.11 2.20
C VAL A 42 -11.59 1.43 2.54
N LEU A 43 -11.75 2.33 1.56
CA LEU A 43 -12.36 3.63 1.83
C LEU A 43 -13.81 3.47 2.28
N THR A 44 -14.59 2.61 1.62
CA THR A 44 -15.98 2.33 2.02
C THR A 44 -16.04 1.83 3.47
N GLU A 45 -15.22 0.83 3.85
CA GLU A 45 -15.18 0.29 5.22
C GLU A 45 -14.73 1.34 6.24
N VAL A 46 -13.84 2.25 5.84
CA VAL A 46 -13.30 3.30 6.69
C VAL A 46 -14.30 4.43 6.95
N PHE A 47 -15.09 4.85 5.95
CA PHE A 47 -16.08 5.93 6.13
C PHE A 47 -17.25 5.53 7.03
N GLU A 48 -17.62 4.25 7.04
CA GLU A 48 -18.63 3.74 7.97
C GLU A 48 -18.20 3.85 9.44
N GLN A 49 -16.91 4.04 9.73
CA GLN A 49 -16.34 4.01 11.08
C GLN A 49 -16.11 5.39 11.72
N ALA A 50 -16.57 6.48 11.10
CA ALA A 50 -16.43 7.86 11.61
C ALA A 50 -15.00 8.21 12.09
N LEU A 51 -14.02 8.09 11.20
CA LEU A 51 -12.63 8.39 11.53
C LEU A 51 -12.37 9.88 11.79
N PHE A 52 -11.38 10.15 12.66
CA PHE A 52 -10.95 11.50 13.00
C PHE A 52 -12.07 12.38 13.57
N SER A 53 -12.91 11.82 14.44
CA SER A 53 -14.01 12.55 15.09
C SER A 53 -13.53 13.78 15.87
N GLU A 54 -12.28 13.77 16.34
CA GLU A 54 -11.64 14.92 17.00
C GLU A 54 -11.35 16.09 16.03
N LEU A 55 -11.40 15.86 14.71
CA LEU A 55 -11.23 16.88 13.66
C LEU A 55 -12.56 17.36 13.07
N GLU A 56 -13.71 16.76 13.43
CA GLU A 56 -15.04 17.22 12.99
C GLU A 56 -15.35 18.70 13.29
N PRO A 57 -14.93 19.30 14.43
CA PRO A 57 -15.22 20.70 14.71
C PRO A 57 -14.60 21.67 13.70
N HIS A 58 -13.46 21.29 13.11
CA HIS A 58 -12.78 22.08 12.07
C HIS A 58 -13.38 21.85 10.67
N LEU A 59 -14.22 20.83 10.51
CA LEU A 59 -14.90 20.54 9.24
C LEU A 59 -15.92 21.64 8.88
N LEU A 60 -16.45 22.35 9.88
CA LEU A 60 -17.39 23.47 9.71
C LEU A 60 -16.72 24.74 9.14
N ASP A 61 -15.40 24.87 9.30
CA ASP A 61 -14.61 25.99 8.75
C ASP A 61 -14.05 25.69 7.35
N CYS A 62 -14.26 24.48 6.85
CA CYS A 62 -13.77 24.00 5.56
C CYS A 62 -14.86 23.98 4.49
N ASP A 63 -14.44 24.00 3.22
CA ASP A 63 -15.35 24.01 2.07
C ASP A 63 -16.31 22.80 2.14
N PRO A 64 -17.64 22.99 2.10
CA PRO A 64 -18.61 21.90 2.14
C PRO A 64 -18.49 20.91 0.97
N LEU A 65 -17.75 21.27 -0.09
CA LEU A 65 -17.46 20.40 -1.23
C LEU A 65 -16.17 19.58 -1.06
N ASP A 66 -15.30 19.90 -0.10
CA ASP A 66 -14.03 19.22 0.11
C ASP A 66 -14.02 18.48 1.45
N ASN A 67 -14.40 17.20 1.42
CA ASN A 67 -14.26 16.34 2.60
C ASN A 67 -12.77 16.03 2.82
N HIS A 68 -12.08 16.92 3.53
CA HIS A 68 -10.64 16.79 3.78
C HIS A 68 -10.28 15.51 4.55
N ILE A 69 -11.19 14.99 5.39
CA ILE A 69 -11.02 13.68 6.04
C ILE A 69 -10.98 12.59 4.99
N TYR A 70 -11.84 12.67 3.97
CA TYR A 70 -11.81 11.76 2.83
C TYR A 70 -10.48 11.81 2.09
N VAL A 71 -10.01 13.01 1.76
CA VAL A 71 -8.74 13.20 1.08
C VAL A 71 -7.57 12.68 1.93
N LEU A 72 -7.59 12.90 3.24
CA LEU A 72 -6.55 12.44 4.15
C LEU A 72 -6.52 10.91 4.25
N ALA A 73 -7.67 10.27 4.49
CA ALA A 73 -7.77 8.81 4.54
C ALA A 73 -7.33 8.17 3.22
N LYS A 74 -7.75 8.76 2.09
CA LYS A 74 -7.31 8.34 0.74
C LYS A 74 -5.79 8.44 0.57
N LYS A 75 -5.17 9.54 1.01
CA LYS A 75 -3.71 9.69 0.93
C LYS A 75 -2.97 8.67 1.79
N ILE A 76 -3.44 8.44 3.02
CA ILE A 76 -2.84 7.47 3.95
C ILE A 76 -2.91 6.06 3.37
N ALA A 77 -4.10 5.62 2.95
CA ALA A 77 -4.28 4.27 2.40
C ALA A 77 -3.47 4.08 1.12
N ASN A 78 -3.47 5.03 0.18
CA ASN A 78 -2.68 4.94 -1.06
C ASN A 78 -1.17 4.84 -0.79
N LEU A 79 -0.66 5.66 0.15
CA LEU A 79 0.74 5.62 0.54
C LEU A 79 1.11 4.25 1.13
N TYR A 80 0.27 3.72 2.02
CA TYR A 80 0.50 2.43 2.65
C TYR A 80 0.45 1.28 1.62
N ILE A 81 -0.54 1.25 0.72
CA ILE A 81 -0.62 0.27 -0.37
C ILE A 81 0.66 0.30 -1.21
N THR A 82 1.11 1.48 -1.62
CA THR A 82 2.31 1.65 -2.46
C THR A 82 3.56 1.09 -1.76
N ILE A 83 3.76 1.44 -0.49
CA ILE A 83 4.90 0.95 0.31
C ILE A 83 4.83 -0.57 0.43
N ARG A 84 3.65 -1.13 0.74
CA ARG A 84 3.50 -2.58 0.90
C ARG A 84 3.72 -3.33 -0.41
N LEU A 85 3.17 -2.85 -1.52
CA LEU A 85 3.40 -3.43 -2.85
C LEU A 85 4.89 -3.43 -3.22
N HIS A 86 5.61 -2.35 -2.89
CA HIS A 86 7.06 -2.30 -3.09
C HIS A 86 7.78 -3.39 -2.27
N HIS A 87 7.45 -3.53 -0.99
CA HIS A 87 8.02 -4.57 -0.13
C HIS A 87 7.73 -5.98 -0.67
N ILE A 88 6.49 -6.25 -1.07
CA ILE A 88 6.06 -7.53 -1.64
C ILE A 88 6.86 -7.83 -2.91
N SER A 89 6.97 -6.85 -3.80
CA SER A 89 7.73 -6.95 -5.05
C SER A 89 9.20 -7.26 -4.78
N LYS A 90 9.81 -6.56 -3.82
CA LYS A 90 11.20 -6.77 -3.41
C LYS A 90 11.44 -8.19 -2.88
N GLU A 91 10.55 -8.69 -2.02
CA GLU A 91 10.66 -10.04 -1.46
C GLU A 91 10.49 -11.12 -2.54
N ILE A 92 9.54 -10.96 -3.47
CA ILE A 92 9.36 -11.88 -4.60
C ILE A 92 10.59 -11.86 -5.51
N ASN A 93 11.11 -10.67 -5.84
CA ASN A 93 12.32 -10.54 -6.66
C ASN A 93 13.53 -11.19 -5.99
N ARG A 94 13.66 -11.07 -4.67
CA ARG A 94 14.72 -11.71 -3.90
C ARG A 94 14.59 -13.25 -3.91
N LYS A 95 13.37 -13.78 -3.81
CA LYS A 95 13.12 -15.24 -3.91
C LYS A 95 13.43 -15.79 -5.30
N ASN A 96 13.03 -15.05 -6.35
CA ASN A 96 13.26 -15.46 -7.73
C ASN A 96 14.73 -15.32 -8.15
N SER A 97 15.43 -14.32 -7.61
CA SER A 97 16.85 -14.09 -7.87
C SER A 97 17.71 -14.85 -6.86
N ARG A 98 17.90 -16.16 -7.05
CA ARG A 98 18.80 -17.00 -6.22
C ARG A 98 20.26 -16.52 -6.20
N SER A 99 20.65 -15.69 -7.17
CA SER A 99 21.92 -14.97 -7.17
C SER A 99 21.69 -13.52 -7.59
N GLY A 100 22.47 -12.59 -7.04
CA GLY A 100 22.41 -11.20 -7.48
C GLY A 100 22.72 -11.13 -8.98
N VAL A 101 21.75 -10.67 -9.77
CA VAL A 101 21.89 -10.52 -11.24
C VAL A 101 23.19 -9.78 -11.59
N ARG A 102 23.56 -8.80 -10.76
CA ARG A 102 24.85 -8.10 -10.85
C ARG A 102 26.04 -9.04 -10.70
N THR A 103 26.07 -9.88 -9.66
CA THR A 103 27.14 -10.85 -9.43
C THR A 103 27.26 -11.87 -10.57
N GLN A 104 26.14 -12.32 -11.11
CA GLN A 104 26.11 -13.24 -12.26
C GLN A 104 26.67 -12.58 -13.51
N LEU A 105 26.19 -11.39 -13.86
CA LEU A 105 26.65 -10.63 -15.03
C LEU A 105 28.13 -10.24 -14.90
N THR A 106 28.59 -9.81 -13.70
CA THR A 106 29.99 -9.52 -13.44
C THR A 106 30.86 -10.77 -13.67
N ARG A 107 30.46 -11.94 -13.16
CA ARG A 107 31.19 -13.19 -13.43
C ARG A 107 31.21 -13.52 -14.91
N THR A 108 30.08 -13.44 -15.61
CA THR A 108 30.02 -13.71 -17.05
C THR A 108 30.95 -12.80 -17.84
N ILE A 109 31.00 -11.50 -17.53
CA ILE A 109 31.89 -10.54 -18.20
C ILE A 109 33.37 -10.88 -17.95
N ILE A 110 33.74 -11.22 -16.71
CA ILE A 110 35.11 -11.61 -16.35
C ILE A 110 35.52 -12.87 -17.14
N PHE A 111 34.69 -13.91 -17.13
CA PHE A 111 35.00 -15.16 -17.84
C PHE A 111 34.92 -15.06 -19.37
N LYS A 112 34.27 -14.03 -19.93
CA LYS A 112 34.25 -13.80 -21.38
C LYS A 112 35.49 -13.07 -21.91
N ASN A 113 36.22 -12.38 -21.05
CA ASN A 113 37.43 -11.60 -21.38
C ASN A 113 38.72 -12.23 -20.84
N LEU A 114 38.60 -13.44 -20.27
CA LEU A 114 39.69 -14.36 -19.97
C LEU A 114 39.78 -15.39 -21.10
#